data_AF-A0A8J2XRH4-F1
#
_entry.id   AF-A0A8J2XRH4-F1
#
_cell.length_a   1.000
_cell.length_b   1.000
_cell.length_c   1.000
_cell.angle_alpha   90.00
_cell.angle_beta   90.00
_cell.angle_gamma   90.00
#
_symmetry.space_group_name_H-M   'P 1'
#
loop_
_entity.id
_entity.type
_entity.pdbx_description
1 polymer ?
#
loop_
_entity_poly.entity_id
_entity_poly.type
_entity_poly.pdbx_seq_one_letter_code
_entity_poly.pdbx_strand_id
1 'polypeptide(L)' 'MEQKQVNFNMATIGKDVEAFVRSRATRLGSFIVYEENGKIIKEDPRTGQKTILQSSERK' A
#
# COMPACT_ATOMS: atom_id res chain seq x y z
N MET A 1 31.63 -20.37 -5.75
CA MET A 1 30.96 -19.07 -5.86
C MET A 1 30.51 -18.67 -4.47
N GLU A 2 31.12 -17.65 -3.86
CA GLU A 2 30.67 -17.14 -2.56
C GLU A 2 29.28 -16.53 -2.72
N GLN A 3 28.30 -17.04 -1.96
CA GLN A 3 27.00 -16.40 -1.84
C GLN A 3 27.19 -15.15 -0.98
N LYS A 4 27.26 -13.97 -1.61
CA LYS A 4 27.07 -12.70 -0.89
C LYS A 4 25.68 -12.74 -0.26
N GLN A 5 25.62 -12.84 1.07
CA GLN A 5 24.39 -12.52 1.80
C GLN A 5 24.08 -11.05 1.54
N VAL A 6 23.06 -10.81 0.71
CA VAL A 6 22.51 -9.47 0.53
C VAL A 6 21.65 -9.21 1.76
N ASN A 7 22.15 -8.38 2.68
CA ASN A 7 21.36 -7.92 3.82
C ASN A 7 20.29 -6.96 3.30
N PHE A 8 19.09 -7.50 3.04
CA PHE A 8 17.94 -6.71 2.68
C PHE A 8 17.43 -5.95 3.90
N ASN A 9 17.54 -4.62 3.87
CA ASN A 9 16.87 -3.77 4.84
C ASN A 9 15.38 -3.69 4.48
N MET A 10 14.60 -4.64 5.03
CA MET A 10 13.16 -4.75 4.77
C MET A 10 12.39 -3.46 5.07
N ALA A 11 12.84 -2.65 6.05
CA ALA A 11 12.21 -1.37 6.37
C ALA A 11 12.43 -0.32 5.27
N THR A 12 13.59 -0.34 4.61
CA THR A 12 13.88 0.54 3.47
C THR A 12 13.10 0.09 2.25
N ILE A 13 13.11 -1.21 1.96
CA ILE A 13 12.36 -1.80 0.84
C ILE A 13 10.86 -1.51 0.98
N GLY A 14 10.30 -1.62 2.18
CA GLY A 14 8.90 -1.30 2.44
C GLY A 14 8.55 0.14 2.06
N LYS A 15 9.41 1.11 2.42
CA LYS A 15 9.21 2.53 2.07
C LYS A 15 9.28 2.76 0.56
N ASP A 16 10.23 2.12 -0.12
CA ASP A 16 10.38 2.25 -1.57
C ASP A 16 9.17 1.68 -2.32
N VAL A 17 8.67 0.53 -1.88
CA VAL A 17 7.45 -0.08 -2.43
C VAL A 17 6.23 0.81 -2.18
N GLU A 18 6.07 1.35 -0.97
CA GLU A 18 4.98 2.27 -0.64
C GLU A 18 5.01 3.51 -1.55
N ALA A 19 6.18 4.13 -1.69
CA ALA A 19 6.37 5.31 -2.55
C ALA A 19 6.05 5.00 -4.01
N PHE A 20 6.48 3.84 -4.51
CA PHE A 20 6.19 3.40 -5.88
C PHE A 20 4.69 3.20 -6.11
N VAL A 21 4.00 2.45 -5.23
CA VAL A 21 2.56 2.21 -5.32
C VAL A 21 1.78 3.52 -5.31
N ARG A 22 2.13 4.43 -4.40
CA ARG A 22 1.50 5.75 -4.28
C ARG A 22 1.70 6.60 -5.53
N SER A 23 2.92 6.64 -6.08
CA SER A 23 3.22 7.34 -7.33
C SER A 23 2.38 6.81 -8.50
N ARG A 24 2.27 5.49 -8.63
CA ARG A 24 1.46 4.84 -9.68
C ARG A 24 -0.02 5.15 -9.53
N ALA A 25 -0.56 5.06 -8.31
CA ALA A 25 -1.96 5.34 -8.03
C ALA A 25 -2.32 6.80 -8.33
N THR A 26 -1.48 7.76 -7.92
CA THR A 26 -1.65 9.19 -8.25
C THR A 26 -1.68 9.43 -9.75
N ARG A 27 -0.73 8.83 -10.49
CA ARG A 27 -0.60 9.00 -11.94
C ARG A 27 -1.79 8.42 -12.72
N LEU A 28 -2.35 7.31 -12.26
CA LEU A 28 -3.49 6.65 -12.88
C LEU A 28 -4.85 7.18 -12.39
N GLY A 29 -4.85 8.07 -11.38
CA GLY A 29 -6.07 8.51 -10.72
C GLY A 29 -6.84 7.39 -10.03
N SER A 30 -6.10 6.42 -9.50
CA SER A 30 -6.64 5.28 -8.76
C SER A 30 -6.54 5.50 -7.25
N PHE A 31 -7.34 4.77 -6.49
CA PHE A 31 -7.22 4.68 -5.03
C PHE A 31 -6.33 3.51 -4.64
N ILE A 32 -5.71 3.59 -3.47
CA ILE A 32 -4.99 2.46 -2.87
C ILE A 32 -5.97 1.75 -1.94
N VAL A 33 -6.04 0.41 -2.02
CA VAL A 33 -6.87 -0.39 -1.11
C VAL A 33 -5.96 -1.40 -0.41
N TYR A 34 -6.03 -1.43 0.92
CA TYR A 34 -5.21 -2.30 1.76
C TYR A 34 -5.96 -2.66 3.05
N GLU A 35 -5.50 -3.69 3.75
CA GLU A 35 -6.05 -4.09 5.04
C GLU A 35 -5.25 -3.46 6.18
N GLU A 36 -5.93 -2.88 7.17
CA GLU A 36 -5.35 -2.32 8.39
C GLU A 36 -6.23 -2.70 9.58
N ASN A 37 -5.66 -3.44 10.54
CA ASN A 37 -6.36 -3.91 11.74
C ASN A 37 -7.69 -4.65 11.45
N GLY A 38 -7.69 -5.55 10.46
CA GLY A 38 -8.86 -6.33 10.07
C GLY A 38 -9.96 -5.52 9.35
N LYS A 39 -9.66 -4.29 8.93
CA LYS A 39 -10.56 -3.44 8.15
C LYS A 39 -9.94 -3.16 6.80
N ILE A 40 -10.77 -3.12 5.76
CA ILE A 40 -10.34 -2.69 4.45
C ILE A 40 -10.36 -1.15 4.41
N ILE A 41 -9.20 -0.57 4.13
CA ILE A 41 -9.01 0.87 3.98
C ILE A 41 -8.86 1.20 2.50
N LYS A 42 -9.62 2.20 2.06
CA LYS A 42 -9.42 2.88 0.78
C LYS A 42 -8.76 4.22 1.05
N GLU A 43 -7.63 4.48 0.43
CA GLU A 43 -6.87 5.72 0.57
C GLU A 43 -6.79 6.47 -0.77
N ASP A 44 -7.03 7.78 -0.72
CA ASP A 44 -6.68 8.70 -1.81
C ASP A 44 -5.19 9.03 -1.76
N PRO A 45 -4.38 8.59 -2.75
CA PRO A 45 -2.93 8.80 -2.74
C PRO A 45 -2.50 10.26 -2.87
N ARG A 46 -3.41 11.17 -3.27
CA ARG A 46 -3.14 12.60 -3.47
C ARG A 46 -3.35 13.43 -2.21
N THR A 47 -4.36 13.08 -1.43
CA THR A 47 -4.77 13.82 -0.23
C THR A 47 -4.42 13.09 1.07
N GLY A 48 -4.14 11.78 0.99
CA GLY A 48 -3.97 10.91 2.15
C GLY A 48 -5.29 10.61 2.87
N GLN A 49 -6.44 10.97 2.31
CA GLN A 49 -7.73 10.72 2.93
C GLN A 49 -8.02 9.20 2.95
N LYS A 50 -8.34 8.67 4.13
CA LYS A 50 -8.63 7.25 4.36
C LYS A 50 -10.11 7.04 4.63
N THR A 51 -10.68 6.02 4.01
CA THR A 51 -12.08 5.60 4.19
C THR A 51 -12.13 4.12 4.51
N ILE A 52 -12.86 3.73 5.55
CA ILE A 52 -13.10 2.32 5.86
C ILE A 52 -14.18 1.80 4.91
N LEU A 53 -13.85 0.77 4.13
CA LEU A 53 -14.81 0.06 3.31
C LEU A 53 -15.54 -0.97 4.18
N GLN A 54 -16.82 -0.73 4.43
CA GLN A 54 -17.70 -1.75 5.01
C GLN A 54 -18.23 -2.62 3.87
N SER A 55 -18.00 -3.92 3.94
CA SER A 55 -18.74 -4.87 3.11
C SER A 55 -20.18 -4.84 3.59
N SER A 56 -21.05 -4.13 2.89
CA SER A 56 -22.48 -4.35 3.00
C SER A 56 -22.76 -5.70 2.35
N GLU A 57 -22.68 -6.79 3.13
CA GLU A 57 -23.28 -8.05 2.74
C GLU A 57 -24.76 -7.78 2.46
N ARG A 58 -25.13 -7.70 1.17
CA ARG A 58 -26.54 -7.80 0.79
C ARG A 58 -26.97 -9.22 1.18
N LYS A 59 -27.69 -9.32 2.29
CA LYS A 59 -28.47 -10.51 2.67
C LYS A 59 -29.43 -10.90 1.54
#